data_AF-A0A348Y9Y9-F1
#
_entry.id   AF-A0A348Y9Y9-F1
#
_cell.length_a   1.000
_cell.length_b   1.000
_cell.length_c   1.000
_cell.angle_alpha   90.00
_cell.angle_beta   90.00
_cell.angle_gamma   90.00
#
_symmetry.space_group_name_H-M   'P 1'
#
loop_
_entity.id
_entity.type
_entity.pdbx_description
1 polymer ?
#
loop_
_entity_poly.entity_id
_entity_poly.type
_entity_poly.pdbx_seq_one_letter_code
_entity_poly.pdbx_strand_id
1 'polypeptide(L)'
;HMPTITIPIYAISAKGDQFISPTLGCRALFNDFNNHTNTFREYSLSHGDLDDYSHSRILNSRPAAKEVWPTVAAWIEKHAT
;
A
#
# COMPACT_ATOMS: atom_id res chain seq x y z
N HIS A 1 11.50 10.03 -11.40
CA HIS A 1 11.60 10.85 -10.18
C HIS A 1 10.59 12.00 -10.19
N MET A 2 9.81 12.15 -9.11
CA MET A 2 8.67 13.07 -8.95
C MET A 2 8.94 14.11 -7.83
N PRO A 3 9.87 15.07 -8.04
CA PRO A 3 10.42 15.91 -6.96
C PRO A 3 9.46 16.99 -6.42
N THR A 4 8.38 17.30 -7.13
CA THR A 4 7.43 18.35 -6.74
C THR A 4 6.34 17.85 -5.80
N ILE A 5 6.22 16.53 -5.62
CA ILE A 5 5.24 15.91 -4.73
C ILE A 5 5.90 15.74 -3.37
N THR A 6 5.56 16.64 -2.45
CA THR A 6 6.15 16.74 -1.11
C THR A 6 5.23 16.26 0.01
N ILE A 7 3.98 15.91 -0.31
CA ILE A 7 3.06 15.33 0.66
C ILE A 7 3.48 13.90 1.02
N PRO A 8 3.25 13.44 2.27
CA PRO A 8 3.48 12.05 2.65
C PRO A 8 2.64 11.08 1.81
N ILE A 9 3.23 9.96 1.40
CA ILE A 9 2.56 8.92 0.61
C ILE A 9 2.54 7.61 1.41
N TYR A 10 1.35 7.00 1.50
CA TYR A 10 1.19 5.61 1.90
C TYR A 10 0.84 4.76 0.70
N ALA A 11 1.83 4.03 0.19
CA ALA A 11 1.66 3.11 -0.92
C ALA A 11 1.43 1.69 -0.40
N ILE A 12 0.39 1.06 -0.90
CA ILE A 12 0.04 -0.32 -0.58
C ILE A 12 0.12 -1.17 -1.85
N SER A 13 0.64 -2.37 -1.71
CA SER A 13 0.60 -3.44 -2.72
C SER A 13 0.21 -4.75 -2.06
N ALA A 14 -0.12 -5.77 -2.86
CA ALA A 14 -0.31 -7.12 -2.36
C ALA A 14 0.37 -8.14 -3.27
N LYS A 15 0.99 -9.13 -2.63
CA LYS A 15 1.76 -10.18 -3.31
C LYS A 15 0.95 -11.03 -4.28
N GLY A 16 -0.37 -11.12 -4.06
CA GLY A 16 -1.30 -11.82 -4.94
C GLY A 16 -1.69 -11.04 -6.21
N ASP A 17 -1.37 -9.75 -6.32
CA ASP A 17 -1.59 -8.98 -7.55
C ASP A 17 -0.43 -9.18 -8.52
N GLN A 18 -0.48 -10.29 -9.25
CA GLN A 18 0.61 -10.66 -10.17
C GLN A 18 0.44 -10.11 -11.59
N PHE A 19 -0.67 -9.41 -11.89
CA PHE A 19 -1.01 -9.04 -13.25
C PHE A 19 -1.35 -7.55 -13.45
N ILE A 20 -2.12 -6.92 -12.56
CA ILE A 20 -2.61 -5.55 -12.80
C ILE A 20 -1.65 -4.53 -12.17
N SER A 21 -1.29 -4.72 -10.90
CA SER A 21 -0.29 -3.89 -10.21
C SER A 21 0.68 -4.73 -9.37
N PRO A 22 1.64 -5.42 -10.02
CA PRO A 22 2.68 -6.15 -9.32
C PRO A 22 3.49 -5.28 -8.37
N THR A 23 3.80 -5.80 -7.17
CA THR A 23 4.55 -5.09 -6.12
C THR A 23 5.83 -4.46 -6.63
N LEU A 24 6.58 -5.14 -7.51
CA LEU A 24 7.81 -4.61 -8.07
C LEU A 24 7.58 -3.29 -8.83
N GLY A 25 6.53 -3.22 -9.64
CA GLY A 25 6.16 -2.01 -10.37
C GLY A 25 5.69 -0.90 -9.43
N CYS A 26 4.84 -1.24 -8.46
CA CYS A 26 4.40 -0.29 -7.42
C CYS A 26 5.59 0.28 -6.63
N ARG A 27 6.57 -0.55 -6.28
CA ARG A 27 7.76 -0.14 -5.54
C ARG A 27 8.67 0.74 -6.40
N ALA A 28 8.82 0.45 -7.68
CA ALA A 28 9.57 1.30 -8.60
C ALA A 28 8.96 2.72 -8.68
N LEU A 29 7.63 2.81 -8.82
CA LEU A 29 6.92 4.10 -8.79
C LEU A 29 7.03 4.79 -7.41
N PHE A 30 6.91 4.05 -6.31
CA PHE A 30 7.08 4.60 -4.96
C PHE A 30 8.46 5.24 -4.75
N ASN A 31 9.52 4.58 -5.24
CA ASN A 31 10.90 5.06 -5.10
C ASN A 31 11.16 6.36 -5.88
N ASP A 32 10.30 6.73 -6.83
CA ASP A 32 10.40 8.00 -7.54
C ASP A 32 9.94 9.20 -6.68
N PHE A 33 9.25 8.98 -5.56
CA PHE A 33 8.84 10.03 -4.63
C PHE A 33 9.88 10.20 -3.51
N ASN A 34 10.60 11.32 -3.52
CA ASN A 34 11.65 11.60 -2.55
C ASN A 34 11.11 12.32 -1.30
N ASN A 35 10.43 11.55 -0.44
CA ASN A 35 9.98 12.04 0.86
C ASN A 35 10.22 10.96 1.92
N HIS A 36 10.99 11.31 2.95
CA HIS A 36 11.39 10.40 4.04
C HIS A 36 10.21 9.95 4.93
N THR A 37 9.07 10.62 4.85
CA THR A 37 7.84 10.23 5.54
C THR A 37 6.99 9.25 4.75
N ASN A 38 7.36 8.97 3.50
CA ASN A 38 6.66 8.00 2.66
C ASN A 38 6.78 6.59 3.24
N THR A 39 5.70 5.83 3.17
CA THR A 39 5.62 4.46 3.65
C THR A 39 5.14 3.55 2.54
N PHE A 40 5.83 2.43 2.34
CA PHE A 40 5.40 1.36 1.44
C PHE A 40 5.09 0.10 2.24
N ARG A 41 3.90 -0.46 2.06
CA ARG A 41 3.48 -1.72 2.68
C ARG A 41 3.05 -2.73 1.62
N GLU A 42 3.64 -3.92 1.65
CA GLU A 42 3.14 -5.08 0.89
C GLU A 42 2.36 -6.00 1.83
N TYR A 43 1.10 -6.28 1.50
CA TYR A 43 0.31 -7.30 2.18
C TYR A 43 0.61 -8.67 1.59
N SER A 44 0.92 -9.64 2.46
CA SER A 44 1.07 -11.04 2.07
C SER A 44 0.91 -11.99 3.24
N LEU A 45 0.51 -13.23 2.94
CA LEU A 45 0.52 -14.31 3.92
C LEU A 45 1.94 -14.52 4.52
N SER A 46 2.99 -14.33 3.72
CA SER A 46 4.38 -14.42 4.19
C SER A 46 4.80 -13.30 5.16
N HIS A 47 4.06 -12.19 5.20
CA HIS A 47 4.24 -11.11 6.17
C HIS A 47 3.30 -11.26 7.39
N GLY A 48 2.51 -12.33 7.44
CA GLY A 48 1.53 -12.58 8.50
C GLY A 48 0.20 -11.85 8.32
N ASP A 49 -0.04 -11.25 7.15
CA ASP A 49 -1.32 -10.66 6.80
C ASP A 49 -2.37 -11.76 6.47
N LEU A 50 -3.63 -11.37 6.30
CA LEU A 50 -4.76 -12.30 6.20
C LEU A 50 -4.96 -12.90 4.80
N ASP A 51 -4.34 -12.35 3.76
CA ASP A 51 -4.49 -12.82 2.37
C ASP A 51 -3.30 -12.41 1.49
N ASP A 52 -3.06 -13.18 0.44
CA ASP A 52 -2.28 -12.73 -0.71
C ASP A 52 -3.25 -12.08 -1.69
N TYR A 53 -3.68 -10.85 -1.39
CA TYR A 53 -4.75 -10.20 -2.14
C TYR A 53 -4.42 -10.04 -3.62
N SER A 54 -5.37 -10.39 -4.49
CA SER A 54 -5.39 -9.94 -5.89
C SER A 54 -5.76 -8.46 -5.99
N HIS A 55 -5.52 -7.82 -7.14
CA HIS A 55 -5.76 -6.38 -7.39
C HIS A 55 -7.03 -5.80 -6.78
N SER A 56 -8.22 -6.36 -7.08
CA SER A 56 -9.48 -5.83 -6.58
C SER A 56 -9.77 -6.21 -5.13
N ARG A 57 -9.24 -7.36 -4.66
CA ARG A 57 -9.52 -7.90 -3.33
C ARG A 57 -8.81 -7.14 -2.22
N ILE A 58 -7.69 -6.49 -2.51
CA ILE A 58 -6.98 -5.65 -1.53
C ILE A 58 -7.85 -4.47 -1.05
N LEU A 59 -8.83 -4.07 -1.87
CA LEU A 59 -9.81 -3.04 -1.54
C LEU A 59 -11.17 -3.63 -1.13
N ASN A 60 -11.68 -4.64 -1.85
CA ASN A 60 -13.10 -5.03 -1.78
C ASN A 60 -13.39 -6.36 -1.08
N SER A 61 -12.44 -6.91 -0.31
CA SER A 61 -12.62 -8.21 0.35
C SER A 61 -12.89 -8.09 1.86
N ARG A 62 -13.51 -9.13 2.44
CA ARG A 62 -13.74 -9.20 3.89
C ARG A 62 -12.45 -9.21 4.72
N PRO A 63 -11.37 -9.91 4.32
CA PRO A 63 -10.10 -9.79 5.03
C PRO A 63 -9.51 -8.37 4.92
N ALA A 64 -9.60 -7.71 3.75
CA ALA A 64 -9.12 -6.34 3.59
C ALA A 64 -9.85 -5.36 4.52
N ALA A 65 -11.15 -5.54 4.73
CA ALA A 65 -11.92 -4.77 5.70
C ALA A 65 -11.41 -4.93 7.15
N LYS A 66 -10.81 -6.08 7.48
CA LYS A 66 -10.29 -6.36 8.83
C LYS A 66 -8.89 -5.80 9.06
N GLU A 67 -8.06 -5.68 8.03
CA GLU A 67 -6.65 -5.28 8.20
C GLU A 67 -6.18 -4.13 7.31
N VAL A 68 -6.58 -4.08 6.04
CA VAL A 68 -6.13 -3.03 5.12
C VAL A 68 -6.81 -1.71 5.48
N TRP A 69 -8.13 -1.69 5.55
CA TRP A 69 -8.89 -0.46 5.83
C TRP A 69 -8.51 0.23 7.14
N PRO A 70 -8.43 -0.47 8.31
CA PRO A 70 -8.05 0.20 9.55
C PRO A 70 -6.61 0.75 9.52
N THR A 71 -5.68 0.10 8.82
CA THR A 71 -4.31 0.65 8.68
C THR A 71 -4.27 1.89 7.79
N VAL A 72 -5.07 1.95 6.73
CA VAL A 72 -5.24 3.15 5.91
C VAL A 72 -5.87 4.27 6.72
N ALA A 73 -6.94 3.98 7.47
CA ALA A 73 -7.60 4.96 8.34
C ALA A 73 -6.62 5.52 9.38
N ALA A 74 -5.88 4.67 10.08
CA ALA A 74 -4.87 5.10 11.06
C ALA A 74 -3.76 5.95 10.42
N TRP A 75 -3.34 5.63 9.19
CA TRP A 75 -2.38 6.48 8.47
C TRP A 75 -2.97 7.85 8.13
N ILE A 76 -4.21 7.91 7.67
CA ILE A 76 -4.90 9.18 7.37
C ILE A 76 -5.04 10.01 8.65
N GLU A 77 -5.54 9.42 9.75
CA GLU A 77 -5.71 10.09 11.03
C GLU A 77 -4.40 10.69 11.56
N LYS A 78 -3.28 9.98 11.38
CA LYS A 78 -1.95 10.45 11.77
C LYS A 78 -1.47 11.68 10.96
N HIS A 79 -1.95 11.87 9.73
CA HIS A 79 -1.47 12.92 8.81
C HIS A 79 -2.56 13.95 8.45
N ALA A 80 -3.70 13.93 9.12
CA ALA A 80 -4.82 14.84 8.87
C ALA A 80 -4.63 16.25 9.50
N THR A 81 -3.54 16.47 10.24
CA THR A 81 -3.22 17.69 10.98
C THR A 81 -2.10 18.50 10.35
#